data_AF-A0A2D9RHA8-F1
#
_entry.id   AF-A0A2D9RHA8-F1
#
_cell.length_a   1.000
_cell.length_b   1.000
_cell.length_c   1.000
_cell.angle_alpha   90.00
_cell.angle_beta   90.00
_cell.angle_gamma   90.00
#
_symmetry.space_group_name_H-M   'P 1'
#
loop_
_entity.id
_entity.type
_entity.pdbx_description
1 polymer ?
#
loop_
_entity_poly.entity_id
_entity_poly.type
_entity_poly.pdbx_seq_one_letter_code
_entity_poly.pdbx_strand_id
1 'polypeptide(L)'
;MKLKLMLGILAAPLLLSACAKTDKQVIIASCEKADENASSGFCSCSYEQMEAVLSPVIIEAIAENIRNGAETTQEAISQLPQAQQIATLPVVPMLLNCIGAEE
;
A
#
# COMPACT_ATOMS: atom_id res chain seq x y z
N MET A 1 51.47 -1.69 38.12
CA MET A 1 50.47 -0.60 38.16
C MET A 1 49.24 -1.04 37.38
N LYS A 2 48.07 -0.88 37.99
CA LYS A 2 46.73 -1.21 37.46
C LYS A 2 46.23 -0.05 36.57
N LEU A 3 45.66 -0.34 35.40
CA LEU A 3 44.80 0.58 34.65
C LEU A 3 43.73 -0.25 33.90
N LYS A 4 42.56 -0.44 34.52
CA LYS A 4 41.25 0.17 34.15
C LYS A 4 40.87 -0.15 32.69
N LEU A 5 40.11 -1.21 32.41
CA LEU A 5 38.64 -1.30 32.48
C LEU A 5 37.94 -0.21 31.65
N MET A 6 37.50 -0.56 30.44
CA MET A 6 36.24 -0.14 29.80
C MET A 6 35.82 -1.29 28.87
N LEU A 7 34.78 -2.05 29.23
CA LEU A 7 33.41 -1.84 28.74
C LEU A 7 33.41 -1.68 27.21
N GLY A 8 33.13 -2.72 26.44
CA GLY A 8 31.79 -3.29 26.41
C GLY A 8 30.91 -2.47 25.47
N ILE A 9 31.34 -2.32 24.21
CA ILE A 9 30.45 -1.84 23.15
C ILE A 9 29.67 -3.07 22.69
N LEU A 10 28.57 -3.33 23.39
CA LEU A 10 27.42 -3.99 22.77
C LEU A 10 27.06 -3.12 21.56
N ALA A 11 27.51 -3.53 20.37
CA ALA A 11 26.93 -3.05 19.14
C ALA A 11 25.49 -3.56 19.14
N ALA A 12 24.59 -2.70 19.61
CA ALA A 12 23.16 -2.88 19.48
C ALA A 12 22.88 -3.28 18.02
N PRO A 13 22.16 -4.38 17.76
CA PRO A 13 21.57 -4.53 16.45
C PRO A 13 20.66 -3.31 16.30
N LEU A 14 21.04 -2.41 15.38
CA LEU A 14 20.15 -1.41 14.83
C LEU A 14 18.92 -2.19 14.34
N LEU A 15 17.91 -2.27 15.20
CA LEU A 15 16.54 -2.48 14.78
C LEU A 15 16.22 -1.26 13.92
N LEU A 16 16.61 -1.35 12.64
CA LEU A 16 16.01 -0.58 11.56
C LEU A 16 14.53 -0.94 11.62
N SER A 17 13.77 -0.21 12.44
CA SER A 17 12.34 -0.08 12.27
C SER A 17 12.14 0.57 10.91
N ALA A 18 12.21 -0.24 9.86
CA ALA A 18 11.73 0.15 8.55
C ALA A 18 10.27 0.54 8.81
N CYS A 19 9.96 1.83 8.71
CA CYS A 19 8.59 2.32 8.67
C CYS A 19 7.96 1.75 7.40
N ALA A 20 7.51 0.50 7.46
CA ALA A 20 6.82 -0.14 6.37
C ALA A 20 5.51 0.62 6.16
N LYS A 21 5.28 1.10 4.93
CA LYS A 21 4.02 1.75 4.57
C LYS A 21 2.87 0.74 4.78
N THR A 22 1.78 1.22 5.37
CA THR A 22 0.55 0.42 5.51
C THR A 22 -0.03 0.09 4.13
N ASP A 23 -0.90 -0.92 4.04
CA ASP A 23 -1.54 -1.28 2.76
C ASP A 23 -2.28 -0.09 2.13
N LYS A 24 -3.02 0.67 2.95
CA LYS A 24 -3.62 1.95 2.56
C LYS A 24 -2.61 2.90 1.94
N GLN A 25 -1.48 3.14 2.61
CA GLN A 25 -0.45 4.06 2.13
C GLN A 25 0.23 3.57 0.84
N VAL A 26 0.39 2.27 0.67
CA VAL A 26 0.97 1.68 -0.54
C VAL A 26 0.01 1.85 -1.72
N ILE A 27 -1.27 1.55 -1.54
CA ILE A 27 -2.28 1.62 -2.60
C ILE A 27 -2.54 3.07 -3.01
N ILE A 28 -2.73 3.98 -2.05
CA ILE A 28 -2.93 5.42 -2.34
C ILE A 28 -1.72 5.99 -3.09
N ALA A 29 -0.50 5.72 -2.61
CA ALA A 29 0.71 6.20 -3.28
C ALA A 29 0.93 5.59 -4.67
N SER A 30 0.43 4.38 -4.94
CA SER A 30 0.45 3.81 -6.29
C SER A 30 -0.56 4.52 -7.20
N CYS A 31 -1.75 4.83 -6.71
CA CYS A 31 -2.75 5.61 -7.44
C CYS A 31 -2.21 7.00 -7.83
N GLU A 32 -1.63 7.74 -6.88
CA GLU A 32 -1.07 9.08 -7.11
C GLU A 32 0.08 9.08 -8.12
N LYS A 33 0.81 7.98 -8.21
CA LYS A 33 1.91 7.82 -9.18
C LYS A 33 1.43 7.39 -10.57
N ALA A 34 0.30 6.68 -10.63
CA ALA A 34 -0.22 6.13 -11.87
C ALA A 34 -0.77 7.22 -12.81
N ASP A 35 -1.29 8.31 -12.25
CA ASP A 35 -1.76 9.48 -13.01
C ASP A 35 -1.42 10.76 -12.24
N GLU A 36 -0.59 11.62 -12.85
CA GLU A 36 -0.19 12.91 -12.28
C GLU A 36 -1.36 13.89 -12.07
N ASN A 37 -2.51 13.62 -12.71
CA ASN A 37 -3.74 14.40 -12.55
C ASN A 37 -4.71 13.80 -11.53
N ALA A 38 -4.43 12.60 -10.98
CA ALA A 38 -5.25 12.03 -9.93
C ALA A 38 -5.08 12.86 -8.65
N SER A 39 -6.17 13.42 -8.14
CA SER A 39 -6.14 14.13 -6.85
C SER A 39 -5.90 13.13 -5.71
N SER A 40 -5.21 13.58 -4.67
CA SER A 40 -5.08 12.82 -3.41
C SER A 40 -6.45 12.42 -2.85
N GLY A 41 -7.46 13.30 -2.99
CA GLY A 41 -8.86 13.00 -2.68
C GLY A 41 -9.45 11.84 -3.50
N PHE A 42 -9.20 11.80 -4.82
CA PHE A 42 -9.61 10.68 -5.67
C PHE A 42 -8.95 9.37 -5.24
N CYS A 43 -7.65 9.38 -4.96
CA CYS A 43 -6.92 8.17 -4.57
C CYS A 43 -7.31 7.66 -3.19
N SER A 44 -7.55 8.56 -2.23
CA SER A 44 -8.09 8.21 -0.91
C SER A 44 -9.50 7.64 -1.01
N CYS A 45 -10.40 8.31 -1.74
CA CYS A 45 -11.76 7.81 -1.97
C CYS A 45 -11.75 6.43 -2.65
N SER A 46 -10.89 6.25 -3.66
CA SER A 46 -10.78 4.98 -4.38
C SER A 46 -10.38 3.84 -3.44
N TYR A 47 -9.43 4.07 -2.54
CA TYR A 47 -9.07 3.09 -1.51
C TYR A 47 -10.26 2.78 -0.59
N GLU A 48 -11.03 3.79 -0.15
CA GLU A 48 -12.19 3.59 0.71
C GLU A 48 -13.28 2.74 0.02
N GLN A 49 -13.52 2.96 -1.28
CA GLN A 49 -14.44 2.11 -2.05
C GLN A 49 -13.93 0.68 -2.17
N MET A 50 -12.62 0.48 -2.30
CA MET A 50 -12.02 -0.86 -2.27
C MET A 50 -12.20 -1.52 -0.90
N GLU A 51 -11.89 -0.81 0.18
CA GLU A 51 -11.98 -1.32 1.56
C GLU A 51 -13.43 -1.66 1.96
N ALA A 52 -14.42 -0.91 1.46
CA ALA A 52 -15.83 -1.16 1.72
C ALA A 52 -16.37 -2.45 1.06
N VAL A 53 -15.74 -2.93 0.00
CA VAL A 53 -16.26 -4.01 -0.86
C VAL A 53 -15.39 -5.26 -0.80
N LEU A 54 -14.07 -5.09 -0.78
CA LEU A 54 -13.12 -6.17 -0.85
C LEU A 54 -12.80 -6.72 0.53
N SER A 55 -12.51 -8.02 0.59
CA SER A 55 -12.01 -8.60 1.83
C SER A 55 -10.62 -8.05 2.14
N PRO A 56 -10.22 -7.96 3.43
CA PRO A 56 -8.89 -7.52 3.81
C PRO A 56 -7.77 -8.32 3.13
N VAL A 57 -7.99 -9.61 2.90
CA VAL A 57 -7.03 -10.50 2.19
C VAL A 57 -6.76 -10.03 0.76
N ILE A 58 -7.78 -9.53 0.05
CA ILE A 58 -7.61 -9.03 -1.32
C ILE A 58 -6.87 -7.68 -1.29
N ILE A 59 -7.19 -6.81 -0.34
CA ILE A 59 -6.49 -5.52 -0.15
C ILE A 59 -5.00 -5.75 0.14
N GLU A 60 -4.69 -6.67 1.06
CA GLU A 60 -3.33 -7.07 1.39
C GLU A 60 -2.59 -7.60 0.15
N ALA A 61 -3.21 -8.50 -0.62
CA ALA A 61 -2.62 -9.06 -1.83
C ALA A 61 -2.35 -8.00 -2.91
N ILE A 62 -3.23 -7.01 -3.07
CA ILE A 62 -3.01 -5.88 -3.98
C ILE A 62 -1.79 -5.06 -3.50
N ALA A 63 -1.75 -4.70 -2.21
CA ALA A 63 -0.64 -3.95 -1.64
C ALA A 63 0.69 -4.72 -1.74
N GLU A 64 0.67 -6.04 -1.55
CA GLU A 64 1.84 -6.90 -1.72
C GLU A 64 2.36 -6.91 -3.16
N ASN A 65 1.48 -7.03 -4.17
CA ASN A 65 1.90 -6.94 -5.57
C ASN A 65 2.51 -5.57 -5.92
N ILE A 66 1.97 -4.47 -5.37
CA ILE A 66 2.58 -3.13 -5.52
C ILE A 66 3.97 -3.09 -4.86
N ARG A 67 4.12 -3.64 -3.64
CA ARG A 67 5.43 -3.74 -2.97
C ARG A 67 6.42 -4.58 -3.78
N ASN A 68 5.93 -5.60 -4.50
CA ASN A 68 6.72 -6.48 -5.34
C ASN A 68 7.01 -5.91 -6.74
N GLY A 69 6.51 -4.71 -7.05
CA GLY A 69 6.91 -3.95 -8.23
C GLY A 69 5.81 -3.63 -9.23
N ALA A 70 4.53 -3.97 -8.95
CA ALA A 70 3.44 -3.47 -9.78
C ALA A 70 3.36 -1.94 -9.68
N GLU A 71 3.36 -1.26 -10.83
CA GLU A 71 3.41 0.21 -10.90
C GLU A 71 2.07 0.83 -10.54
N THR A 72 0.98 0.14 -10.88
CA THR A 72 -0.40 0.61 -10.67
C THR A 72 -1.23 -0.40 -9.88
N THR A 73 -2.28 0.09 -9.21
CA THR A 73 -3.30 -0.78 -8.59
C THR A 73 -3.92 -1.74 -9.60
N GLN A 74 -4.12 -1.31 -10.85
CA GLN A 74 -4.71 -2.16 -11.89
C GLN A 74 -3.76 -3.28 -12.33
N GLU A 75 -2.46 -3.00 -12.44
CA GLU A 75 -1.45 -4.01 -12.67
C GLU A 75 -1.38 -4.99 -11.50
N ALA A 76 -1.38 -4.50 -10.27
CA ALA A 76 -1.40 -5.35 -9.06
C ALA A 76 -2.61 -6.30 -9.03
N ILE A 77 -3.80 -5.79 -9.42
CA ILE A 77 -5.00 -6.62 -9.58
C ILE A 77 -4.80 -7.70 -10.64
N SER A 78 -4.20 -7.37 -11.79
CA SER A 78 -3.97 -8.34 -12.89
C SER A 78 -3.07 -9.52 -12.51
N GLN A 79 -2.26 -9.37 -11.45
CA GLN A 79 -1.36 -10.40 -10.94
C GLN A 79 -2.00 -11.30 -9.87
N LEU A 80 -3.21 -10.98 -9.39
CA LEU A 80 -3.93 -11.80 -8.42
C LEU A 80 -4.40 -13.13 -9.02
N PRO A 81 -4.71 -14.15 -8.20
CA PRO A 81 -5.48 -15.32 -8.64
C PRO A 81 -6.81 -14.90 -9.29
N GLN A 82 -7.24 -15.61 -10.34
CA GLN A 82 -8.43 -15.26 -11.14
C GLN A 82 -9.69 -14.99 -10.29
N ALA A 83 -9.93 -15.79 -9.26
CA ALA A 83 -11.07 -15.61 -8.36
C ALA A 83 -11.03 -14.26 -7.62
N GLN A 84 -9.84 -13.81 -7.23
CA GLN A 84 -9.64 -12.52 -6.57
C GLN A 84 -9.74 -11.35 -7.57
N GLN A 85 -9.25 -11.51 -8.80
CA GLN A 85 -9.46 -10.52 -9.86
C GLN A 85 -10.95 -10.26 -10.12
N ILE A 86 -11.76 -11.33 -10.19
CA ILE A 86 -13.21 -11.21 -10.38
C ILE A 86 -13.85 -10.49 -9.19
N ALA A 87 -13.35 -10.72 -7.98
CA ALA A 87 -13.85 -10.06 -6.78
C ALA A 87 -13.59 -8.54 -6.77
N THR A 88 -12.66 -8.02 -7.59
CA THR A 88 -12.44 -6.56 -7.69
C THR A 88 -13.39 -5.86 -8.66
N LEU A 89 -14.09 -6.59 -9.53
CA LEU A 89 -14.98 -6.01 -10.55
C LEU A 89 -16.09 -5.11 -9.97
N PRO A 90 -16.72 -5.43 -8.82
CA PRO A 90 -17.77 -4.57 -8.25
C PRO A 90 -17.27 -3.19 -7.81
N VAL A 91 -15.96 -3.02 -7.58
CA VAL A 91 -15.37 -1.72 -7.19
C VAL A 91 -15.39 -0.74 -8.35
N VAL A 92 -15.20 -1.21 -9.59
CA VAL A 92 -15.06 -0.36 -10.79
C VAL A 92 -16.17 0.70 -10.92
N PRO A 93 -17.48 0.36 -10.86
CA PRO A 93 -18.52 1.38 -10.94
C PRO A 93 -18.53 2.33 -9.73
N MET A 94 -18.05 1.90 -8.56
CA MET A 94 -18.00 2.73 -7.36
C MET A 94 -16.91 3.80 -7.41
N LEU A 95 -15.85 3.58 -8.20
CA LEU A 95 -14.80 4.58 -8.42
C LEU A 95 -15.34 5.85 -9.09
N LEU A 96 -16.48 5.76 -9.80
CA LEU A 96 -17.14 6.94 -10.37
C LEU A 96 -17.62 7.92 -9.29
N ASN A 97 -17.88 7.45 -8.07
CA ASN A 97 -18.24 8.31 -6.93
C ASN A 97 -17.06 9.14 -6.41
N CYS A 98 -15.84 8.82 -6.84
CA CYS A 98 -14.63 9.52 -6.40
C CYS A 98 -14.24 10.68 -7.33
N ILE A 99 -14.92 10.84 -8.47
CA ILE A 99 -14.66 11.95 -9.38
C ILE A 99 -15.00 13.27 -8.69
N GLY A 100 -14.02 14.17 -8.63
CA GLY A 100 -14.17 15.44 -7.93
C GLY A 100 -14.10 15.34 -6.41
N ALA A 101 -13.67 14.20 -5.84
CA ALA A 101 -13.35 14.12 -4.43
C ALA A 101 -12.20 15.07 -4.08
N GLU A 102 -12.47 15.96 -3.13
CA GLU A 102 -11.50 16.89 -2.53
C GLU A 102 -10.88 16.26 -1.27
N GLU A 103 -9.71 16.74 -0.87
CA GLU A 103 -9.01 16.27 0.35
C GLU A 103 -9.71 16.68 1.66
#